data_AF-E0VC39-F1
#
_entry.id   AF-E0VC39-F1
#
_cell.length_a   1.000
_cell.length_b   1.000
_cell.length_c   1.000
_cell.angle_alpha   90.00
_cell.angle_beta   90.00
_cell.angle_gamma   90.00
#
_symmetry.space_group_name_H-M   'P 1'
#
loop_
_entity.id
_entity.type
_entity.pdbx_description
1 polymer ?
#
loop_
_entity_poly.entity_id
_entity_poly.type
_entity_poly.pdbx_seq_one_letter_code
_entity_poly.pdbx_strand_id
1 'polypeptide(L)'
;MKLKWCKWYIYGILLPLFTVIFCEFLIYYVVIGQCSWPNFKNIKDENNKNLVKAMLLADTHLLGPYRGHWFDKLRREWQMHRAFQTAITLHKPEVVFILGDLFDEGQWCNEFQFFEYTSRFSHLFETPNTTKLYVVPGNHDVGFHYALSRYTLDRFENIFNVSSVELLNLKDNFFILINSMAMENDGCSFCSEAEKKIKNLANKLNIYKKNSFNENSKFPNYSRPIILQHFPMYRESDILCNENDEAPPELKNNIFREKWDCLSKSASNMIFDKFNPRLIINGHVHHGCHIVHKEDIHEYTLSSFSWRNKNNPTFMLAKFTPNSFIIEKCQLPKENTVILIYITAVISNIIWIIINKIYFKQ
;
A
#
# COMPACT_ATOMS: atom_id res chain seq x y z
N MET A 1 43.25 -7.55 -37.08
CA MET A 1 43.12 -8.47 -35.91
C MET A 1 42.68 -7.74 -34.64
N LYS A 2 43.38 -6.69 -34.16
CA LYS A 2 43.04 -5.97 -32.91
C LYS A 2 41.60 -5.42 -32.79
N LEU A 3 40.99 -4.96 -33.89
CA LEU A 3 39.62 -4.41 -33.86
C LEU A 3 38.51 -5.46 -33.65
N LYS A 4 38.74 -6.73 -34.04
CA LYS A 4 37.76 -7.82 -33.83
C LYS A 4 37.72 -8.23 -32.36
N TRP A 5 38.89 -8.30 -31.71
CA TRP A 5 39.01 -8.63 -30.28
C TRP A 5 38.31 -7.60 -29.38
N CYS A 6 38.33 -6.30 -29.73
CA CYS A 6 37.57 -5.27 -28.99
C CYS A 6 36.06 -5.50 -29.01
N LYS A 7 35.46 -5.92 -30.13
CA LYS A 7 34.00 -6.13 -30.21
C LYS A 7 33.49 -7.26 -29.30
N TRP A 8 34.37 -8.16 -28.86
CA TRP A 8 33.98 -9.36 -28.11
C TRP A 8 33.80 -9.04 -26.63
N TYR A 9 34.81 -8.41 -26.00
CA TYR A 9 34.67 -7.92 -24.64
C TYR A 9 33.49 -6.97 -24.47
N ILE A 10 33.18 -6.21 -25.52
CA ILE A 10 32.03 -5.30 -25.55
C ILE A 10 30.72 -6.08 -25.34
N TYR A 11 30.41 -7.15 -26.08
CA TYR A 11 29.16 -7.91 -25.86
C TYR A 11 29.15 -8.68 -24.53
N GLY A 12 30.29 -9.27 -24.15
CA GLY A 12 30.43 -9.98 -22.87
C GLY A 12 30.15 -9.10 -21.65
N ILE A 13 30.41 -7.79 -21.74
CA ILE A 13 30.22 -6.80 -20.67
C ILE A 13 28.89 -6.04 -20.83
N LEU A 14 28.52 -5.66 -22.06
CA LEU A 14 27.33 -4.84 -22.32
C LEU A 14 26.03 -5.58 -22.00
N LEU A 15 25.93 -6.89 -22.29
CA LEU A 15 24.71 -7.64 -22.00
C LEU A 15 24.42 -7.73 -20.49
N PRO A 16 25.38 -8.14 -19.63
CA PRO A 16 25.17 -8.09 -18.18
C PRO A 16 24.87 -6.68 -17.67
N LEU A 17 25.60 -5.67 -18.15
CA LEU A 17 25.37 -4.27 -17.76
C LEU A 17 23.96 -3.80 -18.12
N PHE A 18 23.51 -4.05 -19.35
CA PHE A 18 22.16 -3.73 -19.79
C PHE A 18 21.11 -4.49 -18.97
N THR A 19 21.35 -5.77 -18.68
CA THR A 19 20.43 -6.59 -17.87
C THR A 19 20.25 -6.00 -16.48
N VAL A 20 21.34 -5.59 -15.82
CA VAL A 20 21.28 -4.93 -14.51
C VAL A 20 20.52 -3.61 -14.60
N ILE A 21 20.83 -2.76 -15.58
CA ILE A 21 20.11 -1.47 -15.77
C ILE A 21 18.61 -1.72 -16.05
N PHE A 22 18.29 -2.73 -16.84
CA PHE A 22 16.91 -3.06 -17.15
C PHE A 22 16.16 -3.55 -15.90
N CYS A 23 16.67 -4.58 -15.24
CA CYS A 23 16.03 -5.21 -14.09
C CYS A 23 15.99 -4.33 -12.83
N GLU A 24 17.02 -3.51 -12.60
CA GLU A 24 17.09 -2.67 -11.40
C GLU A 24 16.50 -1.27 -11.58
N PHE A 25 16.16 -0.86 -12.81
CA PHE A 25 15.65 0.48 -13.08
C PHE A 25 14.55 0.51 -14.16
N LEU A 26 14.86 0.15 -15.41
CA LEU A 26 13.92 0.39 -16.53
C LEU A 26 12.63 -0.42 -16.44
N ILE A 27 12.68 -1.63 -15.90
CA ILE A 27 11.52 -2.52 -15.81
C ILE A 27 10.37 -1.88 -15.01
N TYR A 28 10.68 -1.07 -14.00
CA TYR A 28 9.66 -0.36 -13.22
C TYR A 28 8.93 0.67 -14.08
N TYR A 29 9.64 1.43 -14.91
CA TYR A 29 9.01 2.38 -15.83
C TYR A 29 8.16 1.67 -16.89
N VAL A 30 8.63 0.51 -17.39
CA VAL A 30 7.89 -0.29 -18.37
C VAL A 30 6.59 -0.84 -17.78
N VAL A 31 6.63 -1.40 -16.56
CA VAL A 31 5.45 -2.04 -15.95
C VAL A 31 4.50 -1.00 -15.36
N ILE A 32 5.00 -0.05 -14.57
CA ILE A 32 4.18 0.98 -13.92
C ILE A 32 3.58 1.94 -14.96
N GLY A 33 4.33 2.26 -16.02
CA GLY A 33 3.86 3.13 -17.11
C GLY A 33 2.70 2.55 -17.94
N GLN A 34 2.38 1.26 -17.78
CA GLN A 34 1.18 0.67 -18.39
C GLN A 34 -0.09 0.99 -17.60
N CYS A 35 0.03 1.46 -16.35
CA CYS A 35 -1.08 1.93 -15.56
C CYS A 35 -1.41 3.39 -15.89
N SER A 36 -2.68 3.76 -15.80
CA SER A 36 -3.12 5.14 -16.03
C SER A 36 -4.14 5.53 -14.99
N TRP A 37 -4.27 6.83 -14.75
CA TRP A 37 -5.32 7.36 -13.89
C TRP A 37 -6.70 6.96 -14.44
N PRO A 38 -7.57 6.32 -13.63
CA PRO A 38 -8.91 5.94 -14.09
C PRO A 38 -9.73 7.18 -14.41
N ASN A 39 -10.61 7.14 -15.41
CA ASN A 39 -11.41 8.30 -15.84
C ASN A 39 -12.91 8.06 -15.60
N PHE A 40 -13.60 9.08 -15.08
CA PHE A 40 -15.05 9.07 -15.05
C PHE A 40 -15.59 9.22 -16.47
N LYS A 41 -16.44 8.29 -16.93
CA LYS A 41 -16.98 8.29 -18.31
C LYS A 41 -17.65 9.62 -18.72
N ASN A 42 -18.16 10.40 -17.76
CA ASN A 42 -18.97 11.60 -18.00
C ASN A 42 -18.47 12.88 -17.27
N ILE A 43 -17.30 12.87 -16.63
CA ILE A 43 -16.78 14.04 -15.89
C ILE A 43 -15.45 14.47 -16.51
N LYS A 44 -15.36 15.72 -16.98
CA LYS A 44 -14.07 16.32 -17.34
C LYS A 44 -13.32 16.68 -16.07
N ASP A 45 -12.26 15.93 -15.77
CA ASP A 45 -11.45 16.08 -14.55
C ASP A 45 -10.93 17.51 -14.32
N GLU A 46 -10.58 18.23 -15.39
CA GLU A 46 -10.02 19.60 -15.34
C GLU A 46 -10.98 20.62 -14.71
N ASN A 47 -12.28 20.34 -14.69
CA ASN A 47 -13.28 21.26 -14.13
C ASN A 47 -13.73 20.88 -12.72
N ASN A 48 -13.29 19.74 -12.18
CA ASN A 48 -13.76 19.28 -10.87
C ASN A 48 -12.80 19.71 -9.76
N LYS A 49 -13.10 20.88 -9.16
CA LYS A 49 -12.33 21.43 -8.03
C LYS A 49 -12.27 20.51 -6.80
N ASN A 50 -13.21 19.56 -6.68
CA ASN A 50 -13.29 18.61 -5.57
C ASN A 50 -12.63 17.25 -5.88
N LEU A 51 -11.96 17.12 -7.03
CA LEU A 51 -11.23 15.91 -7.40
C LEU A 51 -9.96 15.76 -6.56
N VAL A 52 -9.77 14.58 -5.98
CA VAL A 52 -8.53 14.17 -5.30
C VAL A 52 -7.95 12.97 -6.02
N LYS A 53 -6.71 13.09 -6.50
CA LYS A 53 -5.90 11.99 -7.04
C LYS A 53 -5.07 11.35 -5.94
N ALA A 54 -5.44 10.15 -5.52
CA ALA A 54 -4.77 9.40 -4.47
C ALA A 54 -4.01 8.19 -5.02
N MET A 55 -2.86 7.89 -4.43
CA MET A 55 -2.15 6.63 -4.58
C MET A 55 -2.25 5.87 -3.25
N LEU A 56 -2.57 4.57 -3.29
CA LEU A 56 -2.72 3.74 -2.09
C LEU A 56 -1.89 2.47 -2.19
N LEU A 57 -1.20 2.12 -1.11
CA LEU A 57 -0.43 0.88 -0.95
C LEU A 57 -0.48 0.38 0.50
N ALA A 58 -0.07 -0.87 0.72
CA ALA A 58 -0.03 -1.48 2.05
C ALA A 58 1.12 -2.49 2.16
N ASP A 59 1.39 -2.94 3.38
CA ASP A 59 2.26 -4.05 3.70
C ASP A 59 3.65 -3.90 3.05
N THR A 60 4.34 -2.80 3.36
CA THR A 60 5.69 -2.57 2.83
C THR A 60 6.71 -3.51 3.49
N HIS A 61 6.50 -3.89 4.76
CA HIS A 61 7.38 -4.79 5.52
C HIS A 61 8.87 -4.47 5.33
N LEU A 62 9.27 -3.23 5.64
CA LEU A 62 10.69 -2.91 5.74
C LEU A 62 11.37 -3.92 6.66
N LEU A 63 12.57 -4.39 6.30
CA LEU A 63 13.21 -5.47 7.04
C LEU A 63 13.84 -4.99 8.35
N GLY A 64 13.65 -5.83 9.36
CA GLY A 64 13.97 -5.51 10.73
C GLY A 64 15.34 -5.97 11.20
N PRO A 65 15.77 -5.44 12.35
CA PRO A 65 17.10 -5.69 12.88
C PRO A 65 17.27 -7.09 13.49
N TYR A 66 16.19 -7.84 13.75
CA TYR A 66 16.26 -9.12 14.45
C TYR A 66 16.31 -10.33 13.51
N ARG A 67 15.34 -10.44 12.59
CA ARG A 67 15.23 -11.59 11.67
C ARG A 67 15.50 -11.22 10.21
N GLY A 68 15.85 -9.96 9.93
CA GLY A 68 16.13 -9.50 8.58
C GLY A 68 17.48 -9.99 8.07
N HIS A 69 17.50 -10.71 6.95
CA HIS A 69 18.74 -11.04 6.26
C HIS A 69 19.21 -9.86 5.39
N TRP A 70 20.51 -9.52 5.43
CA TRP A 70 21.04 -8.31 4.76
C TRP A 70 20.78 -8.30 3.25
N PHE A 71 20.86 -9.45 2.58
CA PHE A 71 20.63 -9.54 1.13
C PHE A 71 19.15 -9.39 0.79
N ASP A 72 18.27 -9.94 1.62
CA ASP A 72 16.82 -9.76 1.45
C ASP A 72 16.49 -8.28 1.65
N LYS A 73 17.06 -7.65 2.69
CA LYS A 73 16.90 -6.23 2.96
C LYS A 73 17.31 -5.39 1.76
N LEU A 74 18.51 -5.63 1.22
CA LEU A 74 18.99 -4.93 0.03
C LEU A 74 18.02 -5.10 -1.14
N ARG A 75 17.54 -6.32 -1.41
CA ARG A 75 16.68 -6.60 -2.57
C ARG A 75 15.29 -5.98 -2.44
N ARG A 76 14.62 -6.19 -1.29
CA ARG A 76 13.24 -5.74 -1.05
C ARG A 76 13.16 -4.23 -0.93
N GLU A 77 14.07 -3.62 -0.16
CA GLU A 77 14.07 -2.15 0.00
C GLU A 77 14.45 -1.45 -1.31
N TRP A 78 15.38 -2.00 -2.10
CA TRP A 78 15.66 -1.48 -3.44
C TRP A 78 14.43 -1.57 -4.36
N GLN A 79 13.74 -2.71 -4.36
CA GLN A 79 12.51 -2.87 -5.14
C GLN A 79 11.45 -1.84 -4.74
N MET A 80 11.15 -1.73 -3.45
CA MET A 80 10.14 -0.78 -2.98
C MET A 80 10.51 0.66 -3.32
N HIS A 81 11.77 1.04 -3.13
CA HIS A 81 12.25 2.38 -3.49
C HIS A 81 12.08 2.66 -4.98
N ARG A 82 12.51 1.75 -5.85
CA ARG A 82 12.38 1.93 -7.30
C ARG A 82 10.93 1.94 -7.75
N ALA A 83 10.09 1.05 -7.22
CA ALA A 83 8.67 1.02 -7.52
C ALA A 83 7.99 2.33 -7.10
N PHE A 84 8.19 2.76 -5.85
CA PHE A 84 7.55 3.95 -5.30
C PHE A 84 8.00 5.23 -6.02
N GLN A 85 9.30 5.44 -6.15
CA GLN A 85 9.82 6.65 -6.80
C GLN A 85 9.42 6.73 -8.28
N THR A 86 9.32 5.58 -8.96
CA THR A 86 8.82 5.53 -10.35
C THR A 86 7.34 5.87 -10.42
N ALA A 87 6.51 5.31 -9.51
CA ALA A 87 5.08 5.61 -9.44
C ALA A 87 4.81 7.10 -9.14
N ILE A 88 5.55 7.69 -8.20
CA ILE A 88 5.47 9.13 -7.89
C ILE A 88 5.84 9.98 -9.12
N THR A 89 6.93 9.62 -9.80
CA THR A 89 7.41 10.35 -11.00
C THR A 89 6.40 10.31 -12.13
N LEU A 90 5.83 9.14 -12.42
CA LEU A 90 4.91 8.92 -13.54
C LEU A 90 3.51 9.47 -13.25
N HIS A 91 2.97 9.21 -12.06
CA HIS A 91 1.55 9.46 -11.78
C HIS A 91 1.31 10.77 -11.04
N LYS A 92 2.29 11.30 -10.29
CA LYS A 92 2.20 12.58 -9.57
C LYS A 92 0.91 12.70 -8.73
N PRO A 93 0.65 11.78 -7.79
CA PRO A 93 -0.54 11.83 -6.94
C PRO A 93 -0.54 13.07 -6.05
N GLU A 94 -1.72 13.56 -5.67
CA GLU A 94 -1.87 14.65 -4.70
C GLU A 94 -1.69 14.15 -3.26
N VAL A 95 -2.10 12.91 -3.02
CA VAL A 95 -2.00 12.24 -1.72
C VAL A 95 -1.61 10.78 -1.88
N VAL A 96 -0.81 10.28 -0.95
CA VAL A 96 -0.42 8.88 -0.81
C VAL A 96 -0.92 8.38 0.54
N PHE A 97 -1.53 7.19 0.55
CA PHE A 97 -1.89 6.48 1.77
C PHE A 97 -1.14 5.15 1.83
N ILE A 98 -0.46 4.89 2.95
CA ILE A 98 0.22 3.60 3.23
C ILE A 98 -0.48 2.92 4.40
N LEU A 99 -1.15 1.80 4.15
CA LEU A 99 -2.10 1.18 5.07
C LEU A 99 -1.49 0.04 5.87
N GLY A 100 -0.64 0.39 6.83
CA GLY A 100 -0.09 -0.51 7.84
C GLY A 100 0.98 -1.47 7.35
N ASP A 101 1.57 -2.13 8.34
CA ASP A 101 2.74 -3.01 8.23
C ASP A 101 3.85 -2.32 7.43
N LEU A 102 4.18 -1.11 7.89
CA LEU A 102 5.30 -0.34 7.36
C LEU A 102 6.60 -1.12 7.60
N PHE A 103 6.71 -1.74 8.77
CA PHE A 103 7.86 -2.46 9.27
C PHE A 103 7.53 -3.93 9.54
N ASP A 104 8.49 -4.85 9.32
CA ASP A 104 8.28 -6.28 9.63
C ASP A 104 8.39 -6.59 11.14
N GLU A 105 9.04 -5.69 11.90
CA GLU A 105 9.44 -5.91 13.30
C GLU A 105 9.28 -4.65 14.16
N GLY A 106 8.45 -3.69 13.73
CA GLY A 106 8.27 -2.40 14.41
C GLY A 106 7.91 -2.57 15.88
N GLN A 107 7.02 -3.51 16.19
CA GLN A 107 6.57 -3.83 17.55
C GLN A 107 7.70 -4.29 18.50
N TRP A 108 8.79 -4.87 17.98
CA TRP A 108 9.88 -5.41 18.79
C TRP A 108 11.06 -4.47 18.95
N CYS A 109 11.13 -3.41 18.14
CA CYS A 109 12.24 -2.47 18.18
C CYS A 109 12.27 -1.68 19.50
N ASN A 110 13.47 -1.35 19.98
CA ASN A 110 13.64 -0.27 20.94
C ASN A 110 13.54 1.11 20.25
N GLU A 111 13.67 2.21 21.01
CA GLU A 111 13.48 3.57 20.49
C GLU A 111 14.50 3.94 19.40
N PHE A 112 15.78 3.59 19.61
CA PHE A 112 16.84 3.85 18.63
C PHE A 112 16.61 3.07 17.33
N GLN A 113 16.32 1.77 17.44
CA GLN A 113 16.04 0.92 16.26
C GLN A 113 14.79 1.38 15.52
N PHE A 114 13.76 1.80 16.25
CA PHE A 114 12.54 2.35 15.65
C PHE A 114 12.83 3.65 14.89
N PHE A 115 13.67 4.53 15.44
CA PHE A 115 14.14 5.73 14.75
C PHE A 115 14.94 5.42 13.47
N GLU A 116 15.84 4.42 13.50
CA GLU A 116 16.53 3.98 12.28
C GLU A 116 15.56 3.41 11.24
N TYR A 117 14.52 2.70 11.69
CA TYR A 117 13.48 2.17 10.82
C TYR A 117 12.72 3.28 10.11
N THR A 118 12.24 4.27 10.88
CA THR A 118 11.44 5.38 10.37
C THR A 118 12.26 6.31 9.48
N SER A 119 13.54 6.52 9.78
CA SER A 119 14.48 7.24 8.92
C SER A 119 14.62 6.55 7.55
N ARG A 120 14.82 5.23 7.53
CA ARG A 120 14.86 4.45 6.27
C ARG A 120 13.55 4.53 5.51
N PHE A 121 12.42 4.34 6.20
CA PHE A 121 11.10 4.47 5.60
C PHE A 121 10.93 5.82 4.91
N SER A 122 11.28 6.91 5.60
CA SER A 122 11.16 8.26 5.07
C SER A 122 11.99 8.48 3.81
N HIS A 123 13.18 7.87 3.72
CA HIS A 123 14.01 7.92 2.53
C HIS A 123 13.48 7.05 1.37
N LEU A 124 12.99 5.84 1.65
CA LEU A 124 12.48 4.95 0.60
C LEU A 124 11.19 5.51 -0.03
N PHE A 125 10.30 6.06 0.82
CA PHE A 125 8.98 6.58 0.46
C PHE A 125 8.92 8.12 0.43
N GLU A 126 10.03 8.77 0.09
CA GLU A 126 10.09 10.23 -0.03
C GLU A 126 9.10 10.74 -1.11
N THR A 127 8.37 11.80 -0.77
CA THR A 127 7.41 12.45 -1.66
C THR A 127 7.78 13.91 -1.89
N PRO A 128 7.48 14.49 -3.07
CA PRO A 128 7.67 15.92 -3.29
C PRO A 128 6.70 16.72 -2.41
N ASN A 129 7.04 17.98 -2.11
CA ASN A 129 6.22 18.86 -1.26
C ASN A 129 4.75 19.03 -1.71
N THR A 130 4.46 18.78 -2.99
CA THR A 130 3.12 18.83 -3.59
C THR A 130 2.26 17.60 -3.29
N THR A 131 2.86 16.53 -2.77
CA THR A 131 2.19 15.26 -2.47
C THR A 131 2.19 15.04 -0.96
N LYS A 132 1.02 14.86 -0.36
CA LYS A 132 0.90 14.52 1.06
C LYS A 132 1.01 13.01 1.25
N LEU A 133 1.64 12.56 2.32
CA LEU A 133 1.72 11.15 2.67
C LEU A 133 1.09 10.94 4.05
N TYR A 134 0.16 10.00 4.13
CA TYR A 134 -0.48 9.58 5.37
C TYR A 134 -0.29 8.08 5.56
N VAL A 135 -0.16 7.66 6.82
CA VAL A 135 -0.01 6.26 7.18
C VAL A 135 -1.07 5.84 8.20
N VAL A 136 -1.37 4.55 8.22
CA VAL A 136 -2.11 3.90 9.30
C VAL A 136 -1.20 2.82 9.89
N PRO A 137 -1.20 2.58 11.21
CA PRO A 137 -0.40 1.48 11.78
C PRO A 137 -0.98 0.10 11.43
N GLY A 138 -0.10 -0.86 11.18
CA GLY A 138 -0.41 -2.29 11.13
C GLY A 138 0.04 -3.05 12.39
N ASN A 139 -0.23 -4.35 12.43
CA ASN A 139 0.08 -5.18 13.59
C ASN A 139 1.59 -5.42 13.74
N HIS A 140 2.36 -5.41 12.66
CA HIS A 140 3.82 -5.50 12.75
C HIS A 140 4.45 -4.18 13.23
N ASP A 141 3.77 -3.05 13.05
CA ASP A 141 4.25 -1.74 13.48
C ASP A 141 4.12 -1.54 14.99
N VAL A 142 2.92 -1.82 15.54
CA VAL A 142 2.57 -1.50 16.93
C VAL A 142 2.17 -2.70 17.78
N GLY A 143 2.01 -3.87 17.17
CA GLY A 143 1.53 -5.10 17.78
C GLY A 143 0.08 -5.42 17.42
N PHE A 144 -0.24 -6.72 17.36
CA PHE A 144 -1.63 -7.18 17.44
C PHE A 144 -2.28 -6.66 18.73
N HIS A 145 -3.61 -6.68 18.81
CA HIS A 145 -4.34 -6.14 19.97
C HIS A 145 -3.79 -6.62 21.33
N TYR A 146 -3.54 -7.92 21.48
CA TYR A 146 -3.01 -8.50 22.73
C TYR A 146 -1.57 -8.07 23.08
N ALA A 147 -0.82 -7.54 22.11
CA ALA A 147 0.55 -7.06 22.25
C ALA A 147 0.67 -5.53 22.11
N LEU A 148 -0.44 -4.84 21.84
CA LEU A 148 -0.48 -3.39 21.72
C LEU A 148 -0.17 -2.75 23.08
N SER A 149 0.73 -1.76 23.07
CA SER A 149 1.16 -1.07 24.30
C SER A 149 1.22 0.44 24.07
N ARG A 150 1.17 1.23 25.15
CA ARG A 150 1.37 2.69 25.07
C ARG A 150 2.74 3.01 24.48
N TYR A 151 3.76 2.24 24.84
CA TYR A 151 5.11 2.41 24.29
C TYR A 151 5.14 2.27 22.76
N THR A 152 4.58 1.19 22.21
CA THR A 152 4.60 0.93 20.76
C THR A 152 3.68 1.86 19.99
N LEU A 153 2.52 2.20 20.55
CA LEU A 153 1.56 3.09 19.91
C LEU A 153 2.00 4.56 19.95
N ASP A 154 2.35 5.09 21.12
CA ASP A 154 2.62 6.52 21.29
C ASP A 154 3.83 6.96 20.45
N ARG A 155 4.88 6.12 20.35
CA ARG A 155 6.03 6.43 19.49
C ARG A 155 5.69 6.45 17.99
N PHE A 156 4.77 5.58 17.56
CA PHE A 156 4.30 5.55 16.17
C PHE A 156 3.44 6.77 15.87
N GLU A 157 2.50 7.08 16.77
CA GLU A 157 1.65 8.27 16.67
C GLU A 157 2.49 9.55 16.64
N ASN A 158 3.51 9.66 17.49
CA ASN A 158 4.40 10.83 17.54
C ASN A 158 5.25 10.98 16.27
N ILE A 159 5.88 9.92 15.77
CA ILE A 159 6.79 10.02 14.62
C ILE A 159 6.04 10.30 13.30
N PHE A 160 4.85 9.72 13.14
CA PHE A 160 4.03 9.89 11.93
C PHE A 160 2.97 10.98 12.07
N ASN A 161 2.84 11.59 13.26
CA ASN A 161 1.81 12.56 13.60
C ASN A 161 0.39 12.06 13.23
N VAL A 162 0.07 10.85 13.69
CA VAL A 162 -1.22 10.19 13.49
C VAL A 162 -1.92 9.95 14.82
N SER A 163 -3.19 9.55 14.79
CA SER A 163 -3.94 9.19 15.99
C SER A 163 -4.77 7.92 15.78
N SER A 164 -5.24 7.32 16.88
CA SER A 164 -6.07 6.12 16.83
C SER A 164 -7.27 6.19 15.87
N VAL A 165 -7.90 7.36 15.73
CA VAL A 165 -8.93 7.64 14.72
C VAL A 165 -8.83 9.10 14.28
N GLU A 166 -8.64 9.34 12.99
CA GLU A 166 -8.45 10.68 12.42
C GLU A 166 -9.44 10.96 11.28
N LEU A 167 -9.95 12.20 11.19
CA LEU A 167 -10.76 12.67 10.06
C LEU A 167 -9.94 13.62 9.20
N LEU A 168 -9.72 13.25 7.95
CA LEU A 168 -9.15 14.12 6.92
C LEU A 168 -10.25 14.65 6.01
N ASN A 169 -10.21 15.93 5.68
CA ASN A 169 -11.05 16.53 4.64
C ASN A 169 -10.16 17.01 3.49
N LEU A 170 -10.21 16.33 2.36
CA LEU A 170 -9.50 16.71 1.14
C LEU A 170 -10.51 17.13 0.09
N LYS A 171 -10.67 18.44 -0.10
CA LYS A 171 -11.59 19.02 -1.10
C LYS A 171 -13.01 18.46 -1.00
N ASP A 172 -13.57 18.43 0.21
CA ASP A 172 -14.89 17.86 0.55
C ASP A 172 -15.00 16.33 0.34
N ASN A 173 -13.87 15.63 0.26
CA ASN A 173 -13.82 14.18 0.44
C ASN A 173 -13.37 13.88 1.86
N PHE A 174 -14.26 13.27 2.64
CA PHE A 174 -13.93 12.84 4.00
C PHE A 174 -13.27 11.46 4.01
N PHE A 175 -12.08 11.38 4.57
CA PHE A 175 -11.37 10.13 4.86
C PHE A 175 -11.29 9.94 6.38
N ILE A 176 -11.56 8.73 6.84
CA ILE A 176 -11.43 8.35 8.24
C ILE A 176 -10.33 7.30 8.34
N LEU A 177 -9.22 7.66 8.97
CA LEU A 177 -8.10 6.77 9.21
C LEU A 177 -8.32 6.10 10.58
N ILE A 178 -8.27 4.77 10.62
CA ILE A 178 -8.54 4.01 11.84
C ILE A 178 -7.37 3.07 12.12
N ASN A 179 -6.79 3.17 13.31
CA ASN A 179 -5.93 2.13 13.85
C ASN A 179 -6.77 0.91 14.20
N SER A 180 -6.76 -0.11 13.33
CA SER A 180 -7.55 -1.32 13.51
C SER A 180 -7.11 -2.17 14.72
N MET A 181 -5.91 -1.97 15.26
CA MET A 181 -5.45 -2.68 16.47
C MET A 181 -6.18 -2.19 17.73
N ALA A 182 -6.84 -1.03 17.65
CA ALA A 182 -7.71 -0.50 18.69
C ALA A 182 -9.20 -0.82 18.46
N MET A 183 -9.54 -1.77 17.58
CA MET A 183 -10.92 -2.13 17.22
C MET A 183 -11.33 -3.54 17.71
N GLU A 184 -10.79 -3.97 18.85
CA GLU A 184 -11.13 -5.27 19.46
C GLU A 184 -12.54 -5.29 20.06
N ASN A 185 -13.05 -4.11 20.46
CA ASN A 185 -14.33 -3.91 21.15
C ASN A 185 -14.45 -4.70 22.47
N ASP A 186 -13.37 -4.70 23.26
CA ASP A 186 -13.26 -5.39 24.56
C ASP A 186 -13.30 -4.43 25.77
N GLY A 187 -13.46 -3.12 25.51
CA GLY A 187 -13.51 -2.09 26.54
C GLY A 187 -12.15 -1.67 27.12
N CYS A 188 -11.02 -2.15 26.58
CA CYS A 188 -9.71 -1.69 27.03
C CYS A 188 -9.51 -0.19 26.76
N SER A 189 -8.45 0.40 27.33
CA SER A 189 -8.21 1.85 27.22
C SER A 189 -8.04 2.33 25.76
N PHE A 190 -7.39 1.54 24.91
CA PHE A 190 -7.19 1.86 23.49
C PHE A 190 -8.52 1.83 22.72
N CYS A 191 -9.29 0.75 22.89
CA CYS A 191 -10.62 0.60 22.29
C CYS A 191 -11.58 1.71 22.73
N SER A 192 -11.64 1.98 24.03
CA SER A 192 -12.50 3.03 24.59
C SER A 192 -12.16 4.42 24.04
N GLU A 193 -10.88 4.73 23.89
CA GLU A 193 -10.42 6.00 23.30
C GLU A 193 -10.84 6.10 21.83
N ALA A 194 -10.60 5.05 21.05
CA ALA A 194 -10.92 5.01 19.63
C ALA A 194 -12.43 5.07 19.39
N GLU A 195 -13.24 4.33 20.16
CA GLU A 195 -14.70 4.40 20.13
C GLU A 195 -15.23 5.79 20.45
N LYS A 196 -14.64 6.47 21.45
CA LYS A 196 -15.01 7.85 21.80
C LYS A 196 -14.73 8.79 20.62
N LYS A 197 -13.58 8.65 19.96
CA LYS A 197 -13.25 9.42 18.75
C LYS A 197 -14.23 9.10 17.61
N ILE A 198 -14.56 7.83 17.37
CA ILE A 198 -15.57 7.41 16.38
C ILE A 198 -16.93 8.08 16.66
N LYS A 199 -17.42 8.00 17.90
CA LYS A 199 -18.70 8.62 18.30
C LYS A 199 -18.69 10.13 18.06
N ASN A 200 -17.60 10.81 18.42
CA ASN A 200 -17.45 12.25 18.21
C ASN A 200 -17.41 12.63 16.72
N LEU A 201 -16.68 11.86 15.90
CA LEU A 201 -16.59 12.09 14.46
C LEU A 201 -17.92 11.81 13.75
N ALA A 202 -18.64 10.75 14.13
CA ALA A 202 -19.97 10.47 13.61
C ALA A 202 -20.95 11.62 13.89
N ASN A 203 -20.92 12.18 15.10
CA ASN A 203 -21.72 13.36 15.45
C ASN A 203 -21.32 14.59 14.61
N LYS A 204 -20.01 14.82 14.43
CA LYS A 204 -19.48 15.91 13.59
C LYS A 204 -19.92 15.78 12.13
N LEU A 205 -19.80 14.59 11.54
CA LEU A 205 -20.25 14.31 10.17
C LEU A 205 -21.77 14.45 10.02
N ASN A 206 -22.55 14.06 11.03
CA ASN A 206 -24.00 14.28 11.04
C ASN A 206 -24.36 15.78 11.05
N ILE A 207 -23.59 16.62 11.74
CA ILE A 207 -23.76 18.08 11.69
C ILE A 207 -23.47 18.57 10.26
N TYR A 208 -22.40 18.12 9.62
CA TYR A 208 -22.09 18.50 8.24
C TYR A 208 -23.21 18.07 7.28
N LYS A 209 -23.68 16.83 7.40
CA LYS A 209 -24.79 16.29 6.61
C LYS A 209 -26.06 17.14 6.73
N LYS A 210 -26.45 17.53 7.95
CA LYS A 210 -27.64 18.38 8.18
C LYS A 210 -27.50 19.78 7.58
N ASN A 211 -26.28 20.32 7.53
CA ASN A 211 -26.03 21.68 7.05
C ASN A 211 -25.61 21.76 5.57
N SER A 212 -25.43 20.62 4.88
CA SER A 212 -24.94 20.58 3.49
C SER A 212 -25.90 21.21 2.46
N PHE A 213 -27.16 21.42 2.83
CA PHE A 213 -28.15 22.09 1.98
C PHE A 213 -28.24 23.61 2.22
N ASN A 214 -27.43 24.15 3.14
CA ASN A 214 -27.40 25.57 3.44
C ASN A 214 -26.15 26.20 2.85
N GLU A 215 -26.30 26.86 1.70
CA GLU A 215 -25.21 27.52 0.95
C GLU A 215 -24.48 28.61 1.76
N ASN A 216 -25.13 29.17 2.79
CA ASN A 216 -24.54 30.17 3.69
C ASN A 216 -23.83 29.55 4.91
N SER A 217 -23.79 28.21 5.02
CA SER A 217 -23.16 27.56 6.16
C SER A 217 -21.63 27.58 6.03
N LYS A 218 -20.93 27.79 7.16
CA LYS A 218 -19.46 27.72 7.22
C LYS A 218 -18.94 26.28 7.26
N PHE A 219 -19.80 25.28 7.08
CA PHE A 219 -19.45 23.86 7.19
C PHE A 219 -18.99 23.32 5.83
N PRO A 220 -18.06 22.36 5.80
CA PRO A 220 -17.73 21.69 4.56
C PRO A 220 -18.92 20.88 4.04
N ASN A 221 -18.97 20.69 2.72
CA ASN A 221 -20.01 19.89 2.09
C ASN A 221 -19.86 18.42 2.48
N TYR A 222 -20.93 17.80 2.95
CA TYR A 222 -20.92 16.41 3.36
C TYR A 222 -20.75 15.46 2.18
N SER A 223 -19.74 14.60 2.27
CA SER A 223 -19.62 13.36 1.49
C SER A 223 -19.75 12.14 2.40
N ARG A 224 -20.35 11.05 1.93
CA ARG A 224 -20.21 9.74 2.63
C ARG A 224 -18.72 9.40 2.75
N PRO A 225 -18.23 9.06 3.95
CA PRO A 225 -16.79 8.95 4.19
C PRO A 225 -16.17 7.74 3.51
N ILE A 226 -14.87 7.82 3.30
CA ILE A 226 -13.99 6.72 2.90
C ILE A 226 -13.22 6.28 4.14
N ILE A 227 -13.20 4.98 4.44
CA ILE A 227 -12.44 4.45 5.59
C ILE A 227 -11.13 3.86 5.09
N LEU A 228 -10.05 4.22 5.77
CA LEU A 228 -8.71 3.71 5.54
C LEU A 228 -8.22 3.07 6.84
N GLN A 229 -7.90 1.79 6.80
CA GLN A 229 -7.41 1.04 7.96
C GLN A 229 -6.47 -0.07 7.52
N HIS A 230 -5.87 -0.81 8.45
CA HIS A 230 -4.99 -1.93 8.08
C HIS A 230 -5.75 -3.27 7.97
N PHE A 231 -6.51 -3.68 8.98
CA PHE A 231 -7.27 -4.94 8.93
C PHE A 231 -8.48 -4.85 8.00
N PRO A 232 -8.80 -5.91 7.24
CA PRO A 232 -10.09 -6.04 6.57
C PRO A 232 -11.26 -5.94 7.54
N MET A 233 -12.41 -5.50 7.02
CA MET A 233 -13.69 -5.69 7.69
C MET A 233 -13.96 -7.18 7.83
N TYR A 234 -14.89 -7.53 8.73
CA TYR A 234 -15.28 -8.91 8.94
C TYR A 234 -15.76 -9.56 7.64
N ARG A 235 -15.08 -10.63 7.25
CA ARG A 235 -15.49 -11.59 6.22
C ARG A 235 -15.01 -12.98 6.62
N GLU A 236 -15.73 -14.03 6.22
CA GLU A 236 -15.43 -15.41 6.63
C GLU A 236 -14.13 -15.95 6.02
N SER A 237 -13.81 -15.53 4.79
CA SER A 237 -12.61 -15.91 4.05
C SER A 237 -12.45 -15.04 2.80
N ASP A 238 -11.40 -15.29 2.02
CA ASP A 238 -11.15 -14.65 0.73
C ASP A 238 -11.80 -15.39 -0.46
N ILE A 239 -12.69 -16.36 -0.21
CA ILE A 239 -13.29 -17.19 -1.27
C ILE A 239 -14.03 -16.38 -2.34
N LEU A 240 -14.62 -15.24 -1.97
CA LEU A 240 -15.37 -14.36 -2.86
C LEU A 240 -14.51 -13.32 -3.58
N CYS A 241 -13.22 -13.20 -3.23
CA CYS A 241 -12.32 -12.29 -3.95
C CYS A 241 -12.20 -12.74 -5.41
N ASN A 242 -12.03 -11.81 -6.34
CA ASN A 242 -11.81 -12.10 -7.75
C ASN A 242 -10.92 -11.04 -8.38
N GLU A 243 -9.66 -11.02 -7.99
CA GLU A 243 -8.70 -9.98 -8.37
C GLU A 243 -7.45 -10.59 -9.00
N ASN A 244 -6.76 -9.87 -9.89
CA ASN A 244 -5.55 -10.39 -10.56
C ASN A 244 -4.38 -10.68 -9.58
N ASP A 245 -4.37 -10.02 -8.43
CA ASP A 245 -3.42 -10.15 -7.33
C ASP A 245 -4.02 -10.84 -6.10
N GLU A 246 -5.13 -11.56 -6.29
CA GLU A 246 -5.81 -12.31 -5.23
C GLU A 246 -4.95 -13.43 -4.63
N ALA A 247 -5.41 -13.94 -3.49
CA ALA A 247 -4.81 -15.09 -2.85
C ALA A 247 -4.93 -16.34 -3.75
N PRO A 248 -3.95 -17.25 -3.78
CA PRO A 248 -4.11 -18.52 -4.47
C PRO A 248 -5.31 -19.31 -3.90
N PRO A 249 -5.95 -20.20 -4.69
CA PRO A 249 -7.17 -20.90 -4.27
C PRO A 249 -7.06 -21.64 -2.92
N GLU A 250 -5.89 -22.18 -2.62
CA GLU A 250 -5.63 -22.87 -1.34
C GLU A 250 -5.75 -21.93 -0.14
N LEU A 251 -5.32 -20.68 -0.27
CA LEU A 251 -5.38 -19.68 0.80
C LEU A 251 -6.75 -18.99 0.87
N LYS A 252 -7.47 -18.87 -0.25
CA LYS A 252 -8.80 -18.23 -0.28
C LYS A 252 -9.83 -18.96 0.58
N ASN A 253 -9.68 -20.27 0.76
CA ASN A 253 -10.60 -21.09 1.55
C ASN A 253 -10.29 -21.06 3.05
N ASN A 254 -9.19 -20.42 3.49
CA ASN A 254 -8.86 -20.32 4.89
C ASN A 254 -9.90 -19.46 5.61
N ILE A 255 -10.47 -20.01 6.68
CA ILE A 255 -11.42 -19.28 7.51
C ILE A 255 -10.65 -18.22 8.29
N PHE A 256 -11.09 -16.98 8.16
CA PHE A 256 -10.53 -15.86 8.88
C PHE A 256 -10.88 -15.93 10.35
N ARG A 257 -9.85 -15.72 11.17
CA ARG A 257 -9.98 -15.50 12.60
C ARG A 257 -10.26 -14.03 12.86
N GLU A 258 -11.43 -13.75 13.44
CA GLU A 258 -11.74 -12.42 13.96
C GLU A 258 -10.63 -11.92 14.90
N LYS A 259 -10.33 -10.63 14.82
CA LYS A 259 -9.32 -9.92 15.62
C LYS A 259 -7.87 -10.29 15.28
N TRP A 260 -7.68 -11.13 14.27
CA TRP A 260 -6.38 -11.50 13.75
C TRP A 260 -6.30 -11.21 12.26
N ASP A 261 -7.08 -11.93 11.45
CA ASP A 261 -7.05 -11.82 9.98
C ASP A 261 -7.99 -10.73 9.47
N CYS A 262 -8.98 -10.36 10.28
CA CYS A 262 -9.93 -9.29 10.02
C CYS A 262 -10.48 -8.70 11.32
N LEU A 263 -11.16 -7.56 11.25
CA LEU A 263 -11.93 -7.01 12.37
C LEU A 263 -13.01 -7.99 12.82
N SER A 264 -13.40 -7.88 14.10
CA SER A 264 -14.58 -8.62 14.57
C SER A 264 -15.85 -8.18 13.84
N LYS A 265 -16.84 -9.07 13.77
CA LYS A 265 -18.17 -8.75 13.22
C LYS A 265 -18.80 -7.58 13.96
N SER A 266 -18.60 -7.52 15.27
CA SER A 266 -19.10 -6.45 16.14
C SER A 266 -18.46 -5.09 15.80
N ALA A 267 -17.14 -5.04 15.70
CA ALA A 267 -16.42 -3.81 15.34
C ALA A 267 -16.75 -3.35 13.92
N SER A 268 -16.87 -4.30 12.98
CA SER A 268 -17.26 -4.01 11.59
C SER A 268 -18.65 -3.39 11.52
N ASN A 269 -19.63 -3.98 12.21
CA ASN A 269 -20.99 -3.42 12.29
C ASN A 269 -21.02 -2.03 12.94
N MET A 270 -20.26 -1.82 14.02
CA MET A 270 -20.16 -0.50 14.64
C MET A 270 -19.67 0.55 13.63
N ILE A 271 -18.64 0.23 12.84
CA ILE A 271 -18.11 1.14 11.82
C ILE A 271 -19.15 1.42 10.73
N PHE A 272 -19.82 0.39 10.22
CA PHE A 272 -20.90 0.54 9.23
C PHE A 272 -22.02 1.44 9.77
N ASP A 273 -22.52 1.17 10.98
CA ASP A 273 -23.62 1.90 11.60
C ASP A 273 -23.28 3.36 11.90
N LYS A 274 -22.03 3.64 12.30
CA LYS A 274 -21.61 5.00 12.68
C LYS A 274 -21.33 5.89 11.49
N PHE A 275 -20.81 5.34 10.40
CA PHE A 275 -20.31 6.14 9.29
C PHE A 275 -21.06 5.97 7.98
N ASN A 276 -21.71 4.83 7.75
CA ASN A 276 -22.25 4.42 6.46
C ASN A 276 -21.29 4.80 5.30
N PRO A 277 -20.05 4.28 5.33
CA PRO A 277 -19.02 4.65 4.38
C PRO A 277 -19.41 4.23 2.97
N ARG A 278 -18.91 4.94 1.95
CA ARG A 278 -19.10 4.51 0.56
C ARG A 278 -17.99 3.60 0.05
N LEU A 279 -16.86 3.59 0.75
CA LEU A 279 -15.66 2.88 0.37
C LEU A 279 -14.81 2.60 1.62
N ILE A 280 -14.24 1.41 1.67
CA ILE A 280 -13.27 0.98 2.67
C ILE A 280 -12.04 0.47 1.93
N ILE A 281 -10.84 0.88 2.33
CA ILE A 281 -9.58 0.36 1.79
C ILE A 281 -8.70 -0.10 2.94
N ASN A 282 -8.11 -1.29 2.80
CA ASN A 282 -7.26 -1.93 3.82
C ASN A 282 -6.13 -2.77 3.22
N GLY A 283 -5.37 -3.50 4.06
CA GLY A 283 -4.23 -4.35 3.69
C GLY A 283 -4.22 -5.67 4.48
N HIS A 284 -3.10 -5.98 5.16
CA HIS A 284 -2.90 -7.08 6.11
C HIS A 284 -2.78 -8.49 5.51
N VAL A 285 -3.70 -8.90 4.65
CA VAL A 285 -3.70 -10.28 4.09
C VAL A 285 -2.74 -10.46 2.90
N HIS A 286 -2.01 -9.40 2.53
CA HIS A 286 -1.02 -9.33 1.44
C HIS A 286 -1.57 -9.64 0.04
N HIS A 287 -2.87 -9.80 -0.11
CA HIS A 287 -3.53 -10.26 -1.32
C HIS A 287 -4.70 -9.36 -1.69
N GLY A 288 -4.83 -9.09 -2.97
CA GLY A 288 -5.87 -8.21 -3.48
C GLY A 288 -7.25 -8.81 -3.31
N CYS A 289 -8.20 -8.02 -2.83
CA CYS A 289 -9.60 -8.43 -2.77
C CYS A 289 -10.52 -7.24 -3.05
N HIS A 290 -11.63 -7.49 -3.73
CA HIS A 290 -12.74 -6.55 -3.80
C HIS A 290 -14.01 -7.31 -3.41
N ILE A 291 -14.69 -6.81 -2.38
CA ILE A 291 -16.03 -7.26 -2.01
C ILE A 291 -16.97 -6.08 -1.86
N VAL A 292 -18.26 -6.36 -1.95
CA VAL A 292 -19.31 -5.37 -1.72
C VAL A 292 -20.15 -5.85 -0.54
N HIS A 293 -20.19 -5.03 0.50
CA HIS A 293 -21.02 -5.25 1.69
C HIS A 293 -22.45 -4.76 1.44
N LYS A 294 -23.28 -4.83 2.49
CA LYS A 294 -24.64 -4.26 2.47
C LYS A 294 -24.60 -2.79 2.07
N GLU A 295 -25.70 -2.29 1.47
CA GLU A 295 -25.86 -0.88 1.07
C GLU A 295 -24.81 -0.36 0.07
N ASP A 296 -24.31 -1.24 -0.80
CA ASP A 296 -23.37 -0.90 -1.87
C ASP A 296 -22.05 -0.30 -1.33
N ILE A 297 -21.60 -0.81 -0.17
CA ILE A 297 -20.35 -0.38 0.46
C ILE A 297 -19.22 -1.24 -0.10
N HIS A 298 -18.40 -0.63 -0.94
CA HIS A 298 -17.24 -1.30 -1.52
C HIS A 298 -16.10 -1.42 -0.50
N GLU A 299 -15.48 -2.59 -0.41
CA GLU A 299 -14.24 -2.80 0.33
C GLU A 299 -13.17 -3.34 -0.62
N TYR A 300 -12.03 -2.64 -0.66
CA TYR A 300 -10.83 -3.08 -1.37
C TYR A 300 -9.73 -3.42 -0.37
N THR A 301 -9.22 -4.63 -0.45
CA THR A 301 -7.98 -5.03 0.23
C THR A 301 -6.82 -4.90 -0.74
N LEU A 302 -5.82 -4.11 -0.37
CA LEU A 302 -4.58 -3.93 -1.11
C LEU A 302 -3.71 -5.18 -0.94
N SER A 303 -3.09 -5.64 -2.02
CA SER A 303 -2.00 -6.58 -1.90
C SER A 303 -0.74 -5.90 -1.36
N SER A 304 0.21 -6.69 -0.88
CA SER A 304 1.48 -6.15 -0.42
C SER A 304 2.23 -5.42 -1.53
N PHE A 305 2.89 -4.32 -1.18
CA PHE A 305 3.78 -3.58 -2.08
C PHE A 305 5.16 -4.24 -2.25
N SER A 306 5.48 -5.24 -1.42
CA SER A 306 6.80 -5.85 -1.31
C SER A 306 6.84 -7.25 -1.92
N TRP A 307 7.90 -7.54 -2.68
CA TRP A 307 8.15 -8.91 -3.16
C TRP A 307 8.35 -9.93 -2.04
N ARG A 308 8.62 -9.48 -0.81
CA ARG A 308 8.79 -10.38 0.34
C ARG A 308 7.53 -11.17 0.64
N ASN A 309 6.36 -10.59 0.39
CA ASN A 309 5.08 -11.15 0.77
C ASN A 309 4.34 -11.76 -0.44
N LYS A 310 4.61 -11.30 -1.67
CA LYS A 310 4.01 -11.85 -2.89
C LYS A 310 4.84 -11.59 -4.14
N ASN A 311 4.79 -12.51 -5.10
CA ASN A 311 5.50 -12.40 -6.39
C ASN A 311 4.98 -11.28 -7.31
N ASN A 312 3.70 -10.91 -7.26
CA ASN A 312 3.06 -9.88 -8.10
C ASN A 312 2.44 -8.76 -7.25
N PRO A 313 3.26 -7.92 -6.59
CA PRO A 313 2.77 -6.83 -5.74
C PRO A 313 2.07 -5.75 -6.58
N THR A 314 1.17 -5.00 -5.94
CA THR A 314 0.37 -3.96 -6.59
C THR A 314 0.28 -2.69 -5.74
N PHE A 315 -0.17 -1.60 -6.36
CA PHE A 315 -0.68 -0.42 -5.68
C PHE A 315 -1.93 0.08 -6.42
N MET A 316 -2.69 1.00 -5.82
CA MET A 316 -3.89 1.56 -6.44
C MET A 316 -3.73 3.04 -6.77
N LEU A 317 -4.29 3.46 -7.89
CA LEU A 317 -4.57 4.86 -8.22
C LEU A 317 -6.08 5.09 -8.11
N ALA A 318 -6.47 6.08 -7.33
CA ALA A 318 -7.88 6.39 -7.11
C ALA A 318 -8.17 7.86 -7.38
N LYS A 319 -9.30 8.13 -8.01
CA LYS A 319 -9.88 9.47 -8.13
C LYS A 319 -11.12 9.55 -7.25
N PHE A 320 -11.11 10.50 -6.33
CA PHE A 320 -12.22 10.75 -5.41
C PHE A 320 -12.90 12.09 -5.71
N THR A 321 -14.22 12.07 -5.73
CA THR A 321 -15.10 13.23 -5.70
C THR A 321 -16.10 13.04 -4.56
N PRO A 322 -16.78 14.08 -4.04
CA PRO A 322 -17.67 13.92 -2.89
C PRO A 322 -18.75 12.83 -3.07
N ASN A 323 -19.19 12.59 -4.31
CA ASN A 323 -20.29 11.68 -4.62
C ASN A 323 -19.85 10.37 -5.30
N SER A 324 -18.65 10.31 -5.88
CA SER A 324 -18.20 9.13 -6.63
C SER A 324 -16.71 8.88 -6.45
N PHE A 325 -16.29 7.65 -6.71
CA PHE A 325 -14.88 7.26 -6.76
C PHE A 325 -14.67 6.32 -7.95
N ILE A 326 -13.44 6.28 -8.44
CA ILE A 326 -13.01 5.29 -9.42
C ILE A 326 -11.56 4.91 -9.12
N ILE A 327 -11.26 3.61 -9.22
CA ILE A 327 -10.00 3.02 -8.78
C ILE A 327 -9.43 2.21 -9.96
N GLU A 328 -8.12 2.30 -10.13
CA GLU A 328 -7.33 1.44 -11.02
C GLU A 328 -6.25 0.76 -10.19
N LYS A 329 -6.04 -0.54 -10.42
CA LYS A 329 -5.01 -1.32 -9.73
C LYS A 329 -3.78 -1.46 -10.64
N CYS A 330 -2.67 -0.87 -10.21
CA CYS A 330 -1.42 -0.88 -10.95
C CYS A 330 -0.52 -2.02 -10.50
N GLN A 331 -0.01 -2.76 -11.48
CA GLN A 331 0.93 -3.87 -11.24
C GLN A 331 2.36 -3.34 -11.03
N LEU A 332 3.13 -4.05 -10.21
CA LEU A 332 4.58 -3.92 -10.16
C LEU A 332 5.25 -5.07 -10.92
N PRO A 333 6.54 -4.95 -11.30
CA PRO A 333 7.24 -6.06 -11.92
C PRO A 333 7.19 -7.30 -11.03
N LYS A 334 7.03 -8.50 -11.61
CA LYS A 334 7.02 -9.75 -10.84
C LYS A 334 8.44 -10.18 -10.52
N GLU A 335 8.70 -10.65 -9.30
CA GLU A 335 10.04 -11.09 -8.89
C GLU A 335 10.57 -12.21 -9.79
N ASN A 336 9.77 -13.24 -10.03
CA ASN A 336 10.15 -14.37 -10.87
C ASN A 336 10.46 -13.95 -12.31
N THR A 337 9.80 -12.92 -12.83
CA THR A 337 10.12 -12.37 -14.16
C THR A 337 11.51 -11.74 -14.16
N VAL A 338 11.83 -10.95 -13.13
CA VAL A 338 13.16 -10.33 -12.98
C VAL A 338 14.25 -11.41 -12.83
N ILE A 339 14.01 -12.42 -11.99
CA ILE A 339 14.93 -13.55 -11.80
C ILE A 339 15.14 -14.30 -13.12
N LEU A 340 14.06 -14.59 -13.86
CA LEU A 340 14.15 -15.30 -15.13
C LEU A 340 14.95 -14.51 -16.18
N ILE A 341 14.79 -13.19 -16.23
CA ILE A 341 15.58 -12.31 -17.11
C ILE A 341 17.06 -12.39 -16.75
N TYR A 342 17.41 -12.35 -15.46
CA TYR A 342 18.79 -12.53 -15.03
C TYR A 342 19.36 -13.89 -15.42
N ILE A 343 18.63 -14.98 -15.16
CA ILE A 343 19.07 -16.35 -15.50
C ILE A 343 19.28 -16.50 -17.01
N THR A 344 18.32 -16.04 -17.82
CA THR A 344 18.40 -16.13 -19.28
C THR A 344 19.55 -15.28 -19.84
N ALA A 345 19.80 -14.10 -19.28
CA ALA A 345 20.94 -13.27 -19.66
C ALA A 345 22.29 -13.94 -19.33
N VAL A 346 22.41 -14.55 -18.15
CA VAL A 346 23.62 -15.28 -17.73
C VAL A 346 23.87 -16.47 -18.65
N ILE A 347 22.85 -17.30 -18.92
CA ILE A 347 22.97 -18.44 -19.83
C ILE A 347 23.36 -17.99 -21.23
N SER A 348 22.72 -16.94 -21.74
CA SER A 348 23.04 -16.37 -23.07
C SER A 348 24.47 -15.86 -23.14
N ASN A 349 24.96 -15.23 -22.07
CA ASN A 349 26.34 -14.75 -21.99
C ASN A 349 27.34 -15.91 -21.97
N ILE A 350 27.07 -16.97 -21.19
CA ILE A 350 27.92 -18.18 -21.14
C ILE A 350 27.97 -18.87 -22.51
N ILE A 351 26.81 -19.08 -23.15
CA ILE A 351 26.73 -19.69 -24.49
C ILE A 351 27.53 -18.85 -25.49
N TRP A 352 27.37 -17.52 -25.46
CA TRP A 352 28.10 -16.61 -26.31
C TRP A 352 29.62 -16.73 -26.08
N ILE A 353 30.10 -16.79 -24.83
CA ILE A 353 31.52 -16.99 -24.51
C ILE A 353 32.03 -18.35 -25.06
N ILE A 354 31.28 -19.44 -24.88
CA ILE A 354 31.66 -20.78 -25.35
C ILE A 354 31.74 -20.83 -26.88
N ILE A 355 30.70 -20.35 -27.58
CA ILE A 355 30.67 -20.30 -29.04
C ILE A 355 31.87 -19.53 -29.57
N ASN A 356 32.15 -18.34 -29.02
CA ASN A 356 33.30 -17.55 -29.45
C ASN A 356 34.63 -18.25 -29.17
N LYS A 357 34.77 -18.97 -28.05
CA LYS A 357 35.99 -19.74 -27.75
C LYS A 357 36.20 -20.91 -28.71
N ILE A 358 35.12 -21.53 -29.22
CA ILE A 358 35.18 -22.65 -30.18
C ILE A 358 35.49 -22.13 -31.58
N TYR A 359 34.76 -21.11 -32.07
CA TYR A 359 34.88 -20.61 -33.45
C TYR A 359 36.20 -19.89 -33.75
N PHE A 360 36.92 -19.40 -32.74
CA PHE A 360 38.15 -18.63 -32.90
C PHE A 360 39.38 -19.27 -32.25
N LYS A 361 39.30 -20.56 -31.91
CA LYS A 361 40.45 -21.43 -31.64
C LYS A 361 41.00 -22.09 -32.92
N GLN A 362 40.39 -21.85 -34.08
CA GLN A 362 41.02 -21.90 -35.41
C GLN A 362 41.50 -20.51 -35.78
#